data_AF-A0A7J7LMC0-F1
#
_entry.id   AF-A0A7J7LMC0-F1
#
_cell.length_a   1.000
_cell.length_b   1.000
_cell.length_c   1.000
_cell.angle_alpha   90.00
_cell.angle_beta   90.00
_cell.angle_gamma   90.00
#
_symmetry.space_group_name_H-M   'P 1'
#
loop_
_entity.id
_entity.type
_entity.pdbx_description
1 polymer ?
#
loop_
_entity_poly.entity_id
_entity_poly.type
_entity_poly.pdbx_seq_one_letter_code
_entity_poly.pdbx_strand_id
1 'polypeptide(L)'
;MSKEGVPFCLESADLTGSTTIISSFMSKASTIPETQPKNGIFSFDLTWAEIQTLQLQLVSPIEDTGLPRNPANKNKGKLVLLPKFLKMAKTKAVSGVLINIKMNLLFLNIITFT
;
A
#
# COMPACT_ATOMS: atom_id res chain seq x y z
N MET A 1 -1.52 -5.64 -5.25
CA MET A 1 -1.20 -5.28 -6.66
C MET A 1 -2.38 -4.51 -7.23
N SER A 2 -2.24 -3.84 -8.36
CA SER A 2 -3.41 -3.29 -9.08
C SER A 2 -4.26 -4.40 -9.70
N LYS A 3 -5.43 -4.06 -10.25
CA LYS A 3 -6.31 -4.95 -11.02
C LYS A 3 -5.60 -5.63 -12.19
N GLU A 4 -4.66 -4.96 -12.83
CA GLU A 4 -3.83 -5.50 -13.93
C GLU A 4 -2.57 -6.21 -13.44
N GLY A 5 -2.43 -6.44 -12.13
CA GLY A 5 -1.29 -7.15 -11.57
C GLY A 5 -0.03 -6.30 -11.42
N VAL A 6 -0.11 -4.96 -11.46
CA VAL A 6 1.06 -4.10 -11.23
C VAL A 6 1.48 -4.18 -9.76
N PRO A 7 2.71 -4.63 -9.45
CA PRO A 7 3.18 -4.73 -8.07
C PRO A 7 3.80 -3.41 -7.60
N PHE A 8 3.30 -2.91 -6.48
CA PHE A 8 3.78 -1.69 -5.83
C PHE A 8 3.86 -1.89 -4.31
N CYS A 9 4.68 -1.07 -3.67
CA CYS A 9 4.92 -1.14 -2.23
C CYS A 9 3.86 -0.34 -1.48
N LEU A 10 3.09 -1.02 -0.63
CA LEU A 10 2.16 -0.44 0.34
C LEU A 10 2.02 -1.41 1.52
N GLU A 11 1.63 -0.89 2.69
CA GLU A 11 1.50 -1.70 3.92
C GLU A 11 0.26 -2.61 3.93
N SER A 12 -0.78 -2.25 3.18
CA SER A 12 -2.07 -2.93 3.13
C SER A 12 -2.59 -3.00 1.69
N ALA A 13 -3.47 -3.97 1.42
CA ALA A 13 -4.24 -4.02 0.19
C ALA A 13 -5.43 -3.05 0.22
N ASP A 14 -5.95 -2.73 1.41
CA ASP A 14 -6.94 -1.69 1.64
C ASP A 14 -6.28 -0.31 1.63
N LEU A 15 -6.73 0.54 0.71
CA LEU A 15 -6.17 1.86 0.48
C LEU A 15 -6.77 2.95 1.39
N THR A 16 -7.84 2.64 2.14
CA THR A 16 -8.57 3.63 2.93
C THR A 16 -7.73 4.24 4.06
N GLY A 17 -6.86 3.44 4.70
CA GLY A 17 -6.06 3.87 5.84
C GLY A 17 -4.84 4.73 5.50
N SER A 18 -4.38 4.72 4.25
CA SER A 18 -3.08 5.32 3.88
C SER A 18 -3.12 6.20 2.63
N THR A 19 -4.32 6.50 2.10
CA THR A 19 -4.46 7.29 0.87
C THR A 19 -5.69 8.22 0.91
N THR A 20 -5.81 9.10 -0.09
CA THR A 20 -6.98 9.96 -0.29
C THR A 20 -8.18 9.26 -0.97
N ILE A 21 -8.21 7.92 -1.02
CA ILE A 21 -9.15 7.18 -1.86
C ILE A 21 -10.63 7.40 -1.53
N ILE A 22 -10.95 7.61 -0.25
CA ILE A 22 -12.32 7.76 0.26
C ILE A 22 -13.06 8.92 -0.43
N SER A 23 -12.38 9.97 -0.86
CA SER A 23 -13.08 11.10 -1.51
C SER A 23 -13.59 10.79 -2.92
N SER A 24 -13.01 9.78 -3.59
CA SER A 24 -13.18 9.59 -5.04
C SER A 24 -13.72 8.21 -5.44
N PHE A 25 -13.54 7.19 -4.59
CA PHE A 25 -13.81 5.79 -4.96
C PHE A 25 -14.69 5.05 -3.95
N MET A 26 -15.49 5.75 -3.13
CA MET A 26 -16.39 5.11 -2.16
C MET A 26 -17.41 4.15 -2.78
N SER A 27 -17.80 4.37 -4.03
CA SER A 27 -18.68 3.44 -4.76
C SER A 27 -18.04 2.06 -5.01
N LYS A 28 -16.72 1.94 -4.85
CA LYS A 28 -15.97 0.68 -4.95
C LYS A 28 -15.70 0.03 -3.59
N ALA A 29 -16.22 0.59 -2.49
CA ALA A 29 -16.03 0.00 -1.18
C ALA A 29 -16.74 -1.36 -1.09
N SER A 30 -16.04 -2.35 -0.55
CA SER A 30 -16.54 -3.72 -0.39
C SER A 30 -16.05 -4.33 0.93
N THR A 31 -16.80 -5.33 1.42
CA THR A 31 -16.39 -6.14 2.57
C THR A 31 -15.84 -7.44 2.04
N ILE A 32 -14.61 -7.79 2.45
CA ILE A 32 -13.99 -9.08 2.15
C ILE A 32 -13.66 -9.73 3.50
N PRO A 33 -14.58 -10.54 4.06
CA PRO A 33 -14.48 -11.07 5.41
C PRO A 33 -13.20 -11.85 5.68
N GLU A 34 -12.61 -12.48 4.66
CA GLU A 34 -11.36 -13.23 4.73
C GLU A 34 -10.14 -12.33 4.97
N THR A 35 -10.26 -11.02 4.73
CA THR A 35 -9.16 -10.05 4.91
C THR A 35 -9.34 -9.19 6.14
N GLN A 36 -10.53 -8.62 6.34
CA GLN A 36 -10.85 -7.73 7.45
C GLN A 36 -12.37 -7.60 7.66
N PRO A 37 -12.83 -7.29 8.88
CA PRO A 37 -14.25 -7.14 9.19
C PRO A 37 -14.86 -5.82 8.69
N LYS A 38 -14.03 -4.84 8.30
CA LYS A 38 -14.46 -3.49 7.89
C LYS A 38 -14.54 -3.37 6.38
N ASN A 39 -15.46 -2.54 5.91
CA ASN A 39 -15.54 -2.12 4.50
C ASN A 39 -14.23 -1.42 4.12
N GLY A 40 -13.63 -1.84 3.01
CA GLY A 40 -12.37 -1.29 2.49
C GLY A 40 -12.51 -0.92 1.02
N ILE A 41 -11.52 -0.17 0.50
CA ILE A 41 -11.38 0.05 -0.94
C ILE A 41 -10.05 -0.55 -1.35
N PHE A 42 -10.11 -1.65 -2.09
CA PHE A 42 -8.95 -2.49 -2.28
C PHE A 42 -8.21 -2.22 -3.58
N SER A 43 -6.87 -2.31 -3.51
CA SER A 43 -5.98 -2.07 -4.65
C SER A 43 -6.23 -2.98 -5.86
N PHE A 44 -6.66 -4.22 -5.64
CA PHE A 44 -6.91 -5.18 -6.73
C PHE A 44 -8.23 -4.91 -7.49
N ASP A 45 -9.09 -4.03 -7.00
CA ASP A 45 -10.31 -3.59 -7.70
C ASP A 45 -10.09 -2.32 -8.55
N LEU A 46 -8.88 -1.78 -8.52
CA LEU A 46 -8.51 -0.52 -9.17
C LEU A 46 -7.43 -0.74 -10.23
N THR A 47 -7.59 -0.06 -11.35
CA THR A 47 -6.54 0.05 -12.35
C THR A 47 -5.31 0.76 -11.79
N TRP A 48 -4.14 0.45 -12.33
CA TRP A 48 -2.93 1.18 -11.95
C TRP A 48 -3.06 2.68 -12.22
N ALA A 49 -3.74 3.06 -13.31
CA ALA A 49 -4.00 4.46 -13.65
C ALA A 49 -4.84 5.16 -12.57
N GLU A 50 -5.92 4.53 -12.06
CA GLU A 50 -6.71 5.05 -10.93
C GLU A 50 -5.85 5.17 -9.66
N ILE A 51 -5.03 4.16 -9.35
CA ILE A 51 -4.16 4.19 -8.17
C ILE A 51 -3.15 5.35 -8.24
N GLN A 52 -2.64 5.68 -9.42
CA GLN A 52 -1.68 6.77 -9.61
C GLN A 52 -2.29 8.17 -9.36
N THR A 53 -3.62 8.32 -9.34
CA THR A 53 -4.26 9.61 -9.01
C THR A 53 -4.34 9.85 -7.50
N LEU A 54 -4.05 8.84 -6.68
CA LEU A 54 -4.16 8.92 -5.22
C LEU A 54 -2.95 9.61 -4.59
N GLN A 55 -3.19 10.36 -3.51
CA GLN A 55 -2.13 10.87 -2.65
C GLN A 55 -1.96 9.95 -1.44
N LEU A 56 -0.72 9.55 -1.15
CA LEU A 56 -0.40 8.81 0.08
C LEU A 56 -0.53 9.74 1.29
N GLN A 57 -1.19 9.26 2.34
CA GLN A 57 -1.33 9.97 3.60
C GLN A 57 -0.35 9.41 4.62
N LEU A 58 0.51 10.27 5.15
CA LEU A 58 1.41 9.92 6.24
C LEU A 58 0.64 9.86 7.56
N VAL A 59 0.17 8.66 7.91
CA VAL A 59 -0.58 8.40 9.14
C VAL A 59 0.33 8.18 10.35
N SER A 60 -0.21 8.50 11.52
CA SER A 60 0.44 8.20 12.80
C SER A 60 0.38 6.69 13.07
N PRO A 61 1.45 6.08 13.60
CA PRO A 61 1.41 4.69 14.05
C PRO A 61 0.67 4.54 15.39
N ILE A 62 0.43 5.65 16.10
CA ILE A 62 -0.40 5.70 17.29
C ILE A 62 -1.82 5.97 16.81
N GLU A 63 -2.69 4.97 17.01
CA GLU A 63 -4.10 5.04 16.65
C GLU A 63 -4.81 6.20 17.36
N ASP A 64 -5.85 6.73 16.71
CA ASP A 64 -6.91 7.52 17.33
C ASP A 64 -6.60 8.92 17.87
N THR A 65 -5.42 9.49 17.57
CA THR A 65 -5.14 10.89 17.94
C THR A 65 -5.80 11.92 17.01
N GLY A 66 -6.24 11.53 15.81
CA GLY A 66 -6.71 12.45 14.76
C GLY A 66 -5.63 13.41 14.22
N LEU A 67 -4.41 13.35 14.76
CA LEU A 67 -3.31 14.25 14.41
C LEU A 67 -2.50 13.68 13.24
N PRO A 68 -2.18 14.50 12.23
CA PRO A 68 -1.27 14.07 11.17
C PRO A 68 0.13 13.86 11.73
N ARG A 69 0.81 12.78 11.32
CA ARG A 69 2.18 12.48 11.75
C ARG A 69 3.17 13.60 11.40
N ASN A 70 2.99 14.19 10.22
CA ASN A 70 3.74 15.37 9.77
C ASN A 70 2.81 16.27 8.93
N PRO A 71 2.19 17.30 9.52
CA PRO A 71 1.25 18.16 8.81
C PRO A 71 1.82 18.75 7.51
N ALA A 72 3.07 19.24 7.55
CA ALA A 72 3.73 19.89 6.42
C ALA A 72 4.03 18.94 5.24
N ASN A 73 4.07 17.63 5.50
CA ASN A 73 4.38 16.60 4.50
C ASN A 73 3.30 15.52 4.39
N LYS A 74 2.10 15.77 4.91
CA LYS A 74 1.01 14.78 5.02
C LYS A 74 0.79 13.98 3.74
N ASN A 75 0.81 14.65 2.58
CA ASN A 75 0.49 14.07 1.28
C ASN A 75 1.67 14.03 0.29
N LYS A 76 2.92 14.17 0.75
CA LYS A 76 4.08 14.26 -0.15
C LYS A 76 4.71 12.91 -0.52
N GLY A 77 4.17 11.81 0.01
CA GLY A 77 4.61 10.45 -0.32
C GLY A 77 4.32 10.10 -1.79
N LYS A 78 5.13 9.20 -2.35
CA LYS A 78 4.92 8.66 -3.70
C LYS A 78 4.87 7.14 -3.64
N LEU A 79 3.98 6.56 -4.44
CA LEU A 79 3.96 5.12 -4.66
C LEU A 79 5.25 4.69 -5.37
N VAL A 80 5.77 3.53 -4.96
CA VAL A 80 6.97 2.93 -5.53
C VAL A 80 6.60 1.56 -6.09
N LEU A 81 6.91 1.33 -7.36
CA LEU A 81 6.80 0.00 -7.96
C LEU A 81 7.78 -0.96 -7.29
N LEU A 82 7.37 -2.20 -7.03
CA LEU A 82 8.23 -3.20 -6.40
C LEU A 82 9.55 -3.42 -7.17
N PRO A 83 9.57 -3.55 -8.52
CA PRO A 83 10.83 -3.63 -9.28
C PRO A 83 11.75 -2.42 -9.08
N LYS A 84 11.18 -1.22 -8.94
CA LYS A 84 11.95 0.02 -8.70
C LYS A 84 12.56 0.01 -7.30
N PHE A 85 11.82 -0.44 -6.30
CA PHE A 85 12.32 -0.61 -4.94
C PHE A 85 13.46 -1.66 -4.88
N LEU A 86 13.29 -2.81 -5.52
CA LEU A 86 14.33 -3.85 -5.55
C LEU A 86 15.58 -3.39 -6.28
N LYS A 87 15.43 -2.66 -7.40
CA LYS A 87 16.56 -2.02 -8.09
C LYS A 87 17.30 -1.04 -7.16
N MET A 88 16.55 -0.21 -6.43
CA MET A 88 17.13 0.73 -5.47
C MET A 88 17.90 0.01 -4.35
N ALA A 89 17.32 -1.04 -3.77
CA ALA A 89 17.96 -1.84 -2.73
C ALA A 89 19.27 -2.46 -3.23
N LYS A 90 19.25 -3.07 -4.41
CA LYS A 90 20.45 -3.62 -5.06
C LYS A 90 21.52 -2.56 -5.30
N THR A 91 21.15 -1.38 -5.82
CA THR A 91 22.08 -0.27 -6.04
C THR A 91 22.69 0.26 -4.74
N LYS A 92 21.94 0.21 -3.63
CA LYS A 92 22.43 0.62 -2.31
C LYS A 92 23.22 -0.48 -1.59
N ALA A 93 23.40 -1.65 -2.21
CA ALA A 93 24.12 -2.78 -1.64
C ALA A 93 23.67 -3.13 -0.21
N VAL A 94 22.35 -3.10 0.03
CA VAL A 94 21.79 -3.53 1.32
C VAL A 94 22.01 -5.04 1.49
N SER A 95 22.20 -5.49 2.74
CA SER A 95 22.45 -6.91 3.06
C SER A 95 21.24 -7.83 2.87
N GLY A 96 20.05 -7.27 2.65
CA GLY A 96 18.83 -8.03 2.43
C GLY A 96 17.60 -7.14 2.30
N VAL A 97 16.51 -7.73 1.81
CA VAL A 97 15.21 -7.07 1.68
C VAL A 97 14.14 -7.98 2.25
N LEU A 98 13.34 -7.45 3.19
CA LEU A 98 12.15 -8.13 3.70
C LEU A 98 10.93 -7.67 2.90
N ILE A 99 10.27 -8.60 2.21
CA ILE A 99 9.05 -8.34 1.45
C ILE A 99 7.91 -9.08 2.13
N ASN A 100 6.94 -8.32 2.66
CA ASN A 100 5.69 -8.89 3.13
C ASN A 100 4.67 -8.87 1.99
N ILE A 101 4.28 -10.06 1.52
CA ILE A 101 3.27 -10.19 0.47
C ILE A 101 1.89 -10.13 1.12
N LYS A 102 1.19 -9.03 0.88
CA LYS A 102 -0.20 -8.87 1.32
C LYS A 102 -1.14 -9.47 0.27
N MET A 103 -1.94 -10.43 0.73
CA MET A 103 -3.02 -11.09 0.01
C MET A 103 -2.60 -12.05 -1.11
N ASN A 104 -2.35 -13.28 -0.70
CA ASN A 104 -2.90 -14.50 -1.29
C ASN A 104 -3.15 -15.45 -0.10
N LEU A 105 -3.99 -16.47 -0.23
CA LEU A 105 -4.22 -17.49 0.82
C LEU A 105 -2.96 -18.31 1.22
N LEU A 106 -1.77 -17.86 0.83
CA LEU A 106 -0.45 -18.39 1.18
C LEU A 106 0.43 -17.23 1.68
N PHE A 107 0.86 -17.31 2.93
CA PHE A 107 2.00 -16.53 3.42
C PHE A 107 3.27 -17.05 2.74
N LEU A 108 3.70 -16.42 1.66
CA LEU A 108 5.03 -16.65 1.10
C LEU A 108 6.00 -15.61 1.70
N ASN A 109 6.71 -15.99 2.76
CA ASN A 109 7.85 -15.23 3.26
C ASN A 109 9.01 -15.42 2.28
N ILE A 110 9.17 -14.51 1.31
CA ILE A 110 10.41 -14.46 0.53
C ILE A 110 11.44 -13.73 1.38
N ILE A 111 12.22 -14.51 2.13
CA ILE A 111 13.49 -14.06 2.67
C ILE A 111 14.51 -14.24 1.55
N THR A 112 15.08 -13.15 1.04
CA THR A 112 16.28 -13.25 0.21
C THR A 112 17.47 -12.79 1.05
N PHE A 113 18.22 -13.79 1.55
CA PHE A 113 19.59 -13.63 2.01
C PHE A 113 20.51 -13.86 0.83
N THR A 114 21.41 -12.92 0.56
CA THR A 114 22.75 -13.16 -0.01
C THR A 114 23.66 -12.02 0.42
#